data_AF-A0A4Y2UWD0-F1
#
_entry.id   AF-A0A4Y2UWD0-F1
#
_cell.length_a   1.000
_cell.length_b   1.000
_cell.length_c   1.000
_cell.angle_alpha   90.00
_cell.angle_beta   90.00
_cell.angle_gamma   90.00
#
_symmetry.space_group_name_H-M   'P 1'
#
loop_
_entity.id
_entity.type
_entity.pdbx_description
1 polymer ?
#
loop_
_entity_poly.entity_id
_entity_poly.type
_entity_poly.pdbx_seq_one_letter_code
_entity_poly.pdbx_strand_id
1 'polypeptide(L)'
;MDASNRFILNVEGVNIAAFFSEECFRSALQFKPKPGDVFVVAYPKCGTTWMQNLVLNVMRRGRTFERPSDFYLASPFLDQLGAEDSENMMIHPGCYKTHLPLHKVICYVIFQCKL
;
A
#
# COMPACT_ATOMS: atom_id res chain seq x y z
N MET A 1 -4.97 7.21 -28.96
CA MET A 1 -4.75 6.22 -27.88
C MET A 1 -3.94 5.10 -28.49
N ASP A 2 -2.70 4.94 -28.03
CA ASP A 2 -1.83 3.84 -28.45
C ASP A 2 -2.44 2.51 -28.00
N ALA A 3 -2.65 1.60 -28.95
CA ALA A 3 -3.26 0.28 -28.73
C ALA A 3 -2.26 -0.78 -28.23
N SER A 4 -1.04 -0.40 -27.85
CA SER A 4 0.07 -1.34 -27.61
C SER A 4 0.06 -2.08 -26.27
N ASN A 5 -0.79 -1.71 -25.28
CA ASN A 5 -0.87 -2.52 -24.06
C ASN A 5 -2.19 -2.41 -23.28
N ARG A 6 -3.11 -3.37 -23.45
CA ARG A 6 -4.39 -3.43 -22.72
C ARG A 6 -4.25 -3.71 -21.21
N PHE A 7 -3.05 -4.02 -20.74
CA PHE A 7 -2.80 -4.43 -19.35
C PHE A 7 -2.16 -3.35 -18.47
N ILE A 8 -1.77 -2.21 -19.06
CA ILE A 8 -1.08 -1.13 -18.35
C ILE A 8 -1.81 0.19 -18.60
N LEU A 9 -2.02 0.94 -17.52
CA LEU A 9 -2.54 2.31 -17.54
C LEU A 9 -1.46 3.26 -17.03
N ASN A 10 -1.23 4.39 -17.71
CA ASN A 10 -0.34 5.43 -17.20
C ASN A 10 -1.16 6.48 -16.45
N VAL A 11 -0.87 6.65 -15.16
CA VAL A 11 -1.52 7.63 -14.29
C VAL A 11 -0.44 8.54 -13.71
N GLU A 12 -0.42 9.80 -14.14
CA GLU A 12 0.53 10.82 -13.67
C GLU A 12 2.02 10.42 -13.76
N GLY A 13 2.37 9.70 -14.84
CA GLY A 13 3.73 9.22 -15.08
C GLY A 13 4.04 7.87 -14.42
N VAL A 14 3.08 7.24 -13.73
CA VAL A 14 3.24 5.91 -13.13
C VAL A 14 2.46 4.88 -13.95
N ASN A 15 3.14 3.82 -14.36
CA ASN A 15 2.51 2.68 -15.03
C ASN A 15 1.92 1.74 -13.99
N ILE A 16 0.61 1.58 -14.00
CA ILE A 16 -0.13 0.67 -13.12
C ILE A 16 -0.79 -0.43 -13.94
N ALA A 17 -1.13 -1.54 -13.28
CA ALA A 17 -1.89 -2.58 -13.93
C ALA A 17 -3.32 -2.07 -14.21
N ALA A 18 -3.83 -2.32 -15.41
CA ALA A 18 -5.12 -1.78 -15.88
C ALA A 18 -6.35 -2.30 -15.11
N PHE A 19 -6.18 -3.27 -14.21
CA PHE A 19 -7.24 -3.74 -13.32
C PHE A 19 -7.37 -2.89 -12.04
N PHE A 20 -6.43 -1.98 -11.75
CA PHE A 20 -6.63 -0.98 -10.71
C PHE A 20 -7.57 0.12 -11.20
N SER A 21 -8.39 0.64 -10.29
CA SER A 21 -9.16 1.84 -10.54
C SER A 21 -8.21 3.04 -10.64
N GLU A 22 -8.28 3.78 -11.75
CA GLU A 22 -7.54 5.03 -11.91
C GLU A 22 -7.90 6.04 -10.82
N GLU A 23 -9.18 6.11 -10.46
CA GLU A 23 -9.69 7.00 -9.41
C GLU A 23 -9.08 6.68 -8.05
N CYS A 24 -9.10 5.40 -7.65
CA CYS A 24 -8.52 4.97 -6.38
C CYS A 24 -7.00 5.21 -6.38
N PHE A 25 -6.31 4.96 -7.50
CA PHE A 25 -4.88 5.22 -7.61
C PHE A 25 -4.55 6.71 -7.51
N ARG A 26 -5.34 7.59 -8.14
CA ARG A 26 -5.18 9.06 -7.99
C ARG A 26 -5.45 9.51 -6.55
N SER A 27 -6.45 8.93 -5.90
CA SER A 27 -6.72 9.17 -4.48
C SER A 27 -5.53 8.75 -3.60
N ALA A 28 -4.92 7.59 -3.88
CA ALA A 28 -3.71 7.12 -3.20
C ALA A 28 -2.52 8.07 -3.35
N LEU A 29 -2.31 8.67 -4.53
CA LEU A 29 -1.26 9.67 -4.77
C LEU A 29 -1.45 10.95 -3.93
N GLN A 30 -2.68 11.24 -3.50
CA GLN A 30 -3.02 12.40 -2.68
C GLN A 30 -3.14 12.08 -1.19
N PHE A 31 -2.83 10.83 -0.79
CA PHE A 31 -2.87 10.40 0.60
C PHE A 31 -1.99 11.32 1.48
N LYS A 32 -2.51 11.71 2.65
CA LYS A 32 -1.83 12.60 3.60
C LYS A 32 -1.50 11.85 4.88
N PRO A 33 -0.25 11.36 5.04
CA PRO A 33 0.14 10.63 6.23
C PRO A 33 -0.02 11.45 7.51
N LYS A 34 -0.50 10.77 8.53
CA LYS A 34 -0.68 11.29 9.89
C LYS A 34 0.50 10.86 10.76
N PRO A 35 0.87 11.64 11.79
CA PRO A 35 1.89 11.22 12.74
C PRO A 35 1.56 9.85 13.36
N GLY A 36 2.50 8.91 13.25
CA GLY A 36 2.33 7.54 13.74
C GLY A 36 1.91 6.53 12.66
N ASP A 37 1.56 6.97 11.45
CA ASP A 37 1.31 6.06 10.34
C ASP A 37 2.60 5.32 9.94
N VAL A 38 2.45 4.03 9.64
CA VAL A 38 3.54 3.15 9.24
C VAL A 38 3.29 2.67 7.81
N PHE A 39 4.31 2.69 6.97
CA PHE A 39 4.20 2.28 5.57
C PHE A 39 5.17 1.14 5.25
N VAL A 40 4.65 0.12 4.57
CA VAL A 40 5.42 -0.90 3.87
C VAL A 40 5.46 -0.51 2.39
N VAL A 41 6.59 0.05 1.98
CA VAL A 41 6.83 0.49 0.59
C VAL A 41 7.86 -0.41 -0.05
N ALA A 42 7.49 -1.13 -1.10
CA ALA A 42 8.46 -1.90 -1.87
C ALA A 42 8.02 -2.01 -3.33
N TYR A 43 8.92 -2.44 -4.20
CA TYR A 43 8.55 -2.76 -5.58
C TYR A 43 7.62 -3.99 -5.63
N PRO A 44 6.67 -4.07 -6.58
CA PRO A 44 5.79 -5.23 -6.72
C PRO A 44 6.57 -6.56 -6.75
N LYS A 45 6.08 -7.54 -5.99
CA LYS A 45 6.62 -8.92 -5.90
C LYS A 45 7.98 -9.07 -5.20
N CYS A 46 8.59 -8.01 -4.65
CA CYS A 46 9.84 -8.08 -3.88
C CYS A 46 9.63 -8.42 -2.38
N GLY A 47 8.64 -9.27 -2.06
CA GLY A 47 8.42 -9.74 -0.69
C GLY A 47 7.57 -8.83 0.23
N THR A 48 6.70 -7.98 -0.31
CA THR A 48 5.81 -7.12 0.51
C THR A 48 4.98 -7.89 1.53
N THR A 49 4.42 -9.04 1.17
CA THR A 49 3.64 -9.87 2.10
C THR A 49 4.47 -10.30 3.31
N TRP A 50 5.75 -10.64 3.10
CA TRP A 50 6.66 -11.02 4.19
C TRP A 50 6.95 -9.81 5.09
N MET A 51 7.25 -8.65 4.50
CA MET A 51 7.46 -7.42 5.24
C MET A 51 6.24 -6.96 6.05
N GLN A 52 5.03 -7.04 5.46
CA GLN A 52 3.78 -6.76 6.17
C GLN A 52 3.62 -7.67 7.39
N ASN A 53 3.90 -8.97 7.25
CA ASN A 53 3.87 -9.90 8.39
C ASN A 53 4.86 -9.51 9.49
N LEU A 54 6.11 -9.20 9.14
CA LEU A 54 7.11 -8.79 10.13
C LEU A 54 6.69 -7.52 10.89
N VAL A 55 6.30 -6.48 10.15
CA VAL A 55 5.88 -5.20 10.73
C VAL A 55 4.66 -5.38 11.64
N LEU A 56 3.62 -6.08 11.16
CA LEU A 56 2.42 -6.33 11.96
C LEU A 56 2.70 -7.18 13.20
N ASN A 57 3.60 -8.17 13.11
CA ASN A 57 4.01 -8.95 14.28
C ASN A 57 4.70 -8.08 15.33
N VAL A 58 5.61 -7.19 14.93
CA VAL A 58 6.26 -6.25 15.85
C VAL A 58 5.24 -5.31 16.49
N MET A 59 4.38 -4.68 15.67
CA MET A 59 3.36 -3.73 16.15
C MET A 59 2.36 -4.37 17.10
N ARG A 60 2.00 -5.65 16.87
CA ARG A 60 1.05 -6.41 17.68
C ARG A 60 1.71 -7.21 18.80
N ARG A 61 3.03 -7.05 19.00
CA ARG A 61 3.82 -7.77 20.01
C ARG A 61 3.65 -9.30 19.93
N GLY A 62 3.66 -9.82 18.71
CA GLY A 62 3.52 -11.25 18.43
C GLY A 62 2.10 -11.82 18.56
N ARG A 63 1.08 -11.00 18.82
CA ARG A 63 -0.32 -11.47 18.83
C ARG A 63 -0.79 -11.81 17.42
N THR A 64 -1.43 -12.97 17.26
CA THR A 64 -1.96 -13.45 15.97
C THR A 64 -3.29 -12.80 15.63
N PHE A 65 -3.65 -12.76 14.34
CA PHE A 65 -5.00 -12.35 13.93
C PHE A 65 -5.99 -13.48 14.23
N GLU A 66 -7.21 -13.12 14.62
CA GLU A 66 -8.28 -14.12 14.81
C GLU A 66 -8.82 -14.58 13.46
N ARG A 67 -8.96 -13.65 12.50
CA ARG A 67 -9.40 -13.96 11.14
C ARG A 67 -8.29 -13.64 10.13
N PRO A 68 -8.07 -14.50 9.12
CA PRO A 68 -7.12 -14.19 8.05
C PRO A 68 -7.41 -12.87 7.32
N SER A 69 -8.68 -12.45 7.24
CA SER A 69 -9.08 -11.17 6.65
C SER A 69 -8.50 -9.96 7.37
N ASP A 70 -8.29 -10.07 8.68
CA ASP A 70 -7.82 -8.97 9.53
C ASP A 70 -6.40 -8.55 9.15
N PHE A 71 -5.61 -9.44 8.52
CA PHE A 71 -4.31 -9.09 7.96
C PHE A 71 -4.42 -8.00 6.88
N TYR A 72 -5.41 -8.13 5.98
CA TYR A 72 -5.62 -7.16 4.90
C TYR A 72 -6.24 -5.85 5.42
N LEU A 73 -7.06 -5.93 6.46
CA LEU A 73 -7.60 -4.74 7.15
C LEU A 73 -6.52 -4.03 7.99
N ALA A 74 -5.59 -4.76 8.59
CA ALA A 74 -4.48 -4.19 9.35
C ALA A 74 -3.36 -3.69 8.44
N SER A 75 -3.32 -4.15 7.18
CA SER A 75 -2.38 -3.64 6.19
C SER A 75 -3.01 -3.38 4.83
N PRO A 76 -3.83 -2.33 4.73
CA PRO A 76 -4.58 -2.02 3.52
C PRO A 76 -3.64 -1.65 2.37
N PHE A 77 -4.00 -2.05 1.15
CA PHE A 77 -3.22 -1.76 -0.05
C PHE A 77 -3.68 -0.44 -0.67
N LEU A 78 -2.96 0.63 -0.33
CA LEU A 78 -3.32 2.01 -0.64
C LEU A 78 -3.55 2.23 -2.14
N ASP A 79 -2.66 1.72 -2.99
CA ASP A 79 -2.72 1.89 -4.44
C ASP A 79 -4.01 1.36 -5.07
N GLN A 80 -4.62 0.34 -4.45
CA GLN A 80 -5.82 -0.32 -4.96
C GLN A 80 -7.10 0.28 -4.35
N LEU A 81 -7.04 0.67 -3.08
CA LEU A 81 -8.21 1.08 -2.31
C LEU A 81 -8.40 2.60 -2.29
N GLY A 82 -7.36 3.37 -2.61
CA GLY A 82 -7.38 4.81 -2.49
C GLY A 82 -7.30 5.27 -1.04
N ALA A 83 -7.27 6.58 -0.83
CA ALA A 83 -6.97 7.16 0.47
C ALA A 83 -8.08 6.92 1.49
N GLU A 84 -9.32 7.29 1.15
CA GLU A 84 -10.46 7.26 2.06
C GLU A 84 -10.73 5.85 2.60
N ASP A 85 -10.90 4.86 1.72
CA ASP A 85 -11.18 3.49 2.13
C ASP A 85 -10.00 2.90 2.92
N SER A 86 -8.77 3.23 2.55
CA SER A 86 -7.58 2.81 3.31
C SER A 86 -7.59 3.35 4.73
N GLU A 87 -7.99 4.61 4.94
CA GLU A 87 -8.12 5.18 6.29
C GLU A 87 -9.30 4.58 7.06
N ASN A 88 -10.46 4.46 6.43
CA ASN A 88 -11.70 4.07 7.10
C ASN A 88 -11.73 2.61 7.53
N MET A 89 -11.14 1.71 6.76
CA MET A 89 -11.19 0.27 7.07
C MET A 89 -10.02 -0.22 7.93
N MET A 90 -9.00 0.62 8.17
CA MET A 90 -7.78 0.15 8.83
C MET A 90 -8.06 -0.21 10.29
N ILE A 91 -7.73 -1.46 10.66
CA ILE A 91 -7.73 -1.86 12.06
C ILE A 91 -6.36 -1.55 12.68
N HIS A 92 -6.37 -1.03 13.91
CA HIS A 92 -5.15 -0.64 14.61
C HIS A 92 -4.74 -1.65 15.68
N PRO A 93 -3.43 -1.86 15.93
CA PRO A 93 -2.31 -1.24 15.22
C PRO A 93 -2.10 -1.87 13.82
N GLY A 94 -1.82 -1.03 12.81
CA GLY A 94 -1.72 -1.41 11.40
C GLY A 94 -0.73 -0.57 10.59
N CYS A 95 -0.48 -0.95 9.34
CA CYS A 95 0.45 -0.27 8.44
C CYS A 95 -0.03 -0.26 6.98
N TYR A 96 0.08 0.86 6.28
CA TYR A 96 -0.30 0.95 4.87
C TYR A 96 0.71 0.20 3.99
N LYS A 97 0.22 -0.59 3.03
CA LYS A 97 1.04 -1.15 1.96
C LYS A 97 0.93 -0.27 0.74
N THR A 98 2.04 0.01 0.06
CA THR A 98 2.03 0.71 -1.23
C THR A 98 3.18 0.28 -2.14
N HIS A 99 2.96 0.38 -3.46
CA HIS A 99 3.98 0.24 -4.50
C HIS A 99 4.28 1.57 -5.21
N LEU A 100 3.79 2.68 -4.66
CA LEU A 100 4.06 4.01 -5.20
C LEU A 100 5.57 4.27 -5.29
N PRO A 101 6.05 4.87 -6.38
CA PRO A 101 7.45 5.28 -6.50
C PRO A 101 7.85 6.21 -5.35
N LEU A 102 9.09 6.11 -4.88
CA LEU A 102 9.56 6.86 -3.71
C LEU A 102 9.32 8.37 -3.81
N HIS A 103 9.49 8.95 -5.01
CA HIS A 103 9.28 10.38 -5.24
C HIS A 103 7.79 10.81 -5.22
N LYS A 104 6.86 9.84 -5.17
CA LYS A 104 5.41 10.04 -5.01
C LYS A 104 4.94 9.69 -3.59
N VAL A 105 5.80 9.10 -2.75
CA VAL A 105 5.47 8.74 -1.36
C VAL A 105 5.89 9.87 -0.43
N ILE A 106 4.94 10.51 0.25
CA ILE A 106 5.20 11.61 1.19
C ILE A 106 5.24 11.07 2.64
N CYS A 107 6.16 10.15 2.97
CA CYS A 107 6.21 9.49 4.29
C CYS A 107 7.59 9.58 4.97
N TYR A 108 7.62 9.61 6.31
CA TYR A 108 8.85 9.73 7.11
C TYR A 108 9.43 8.40 7.63
N VAL A 109 8.67 7.30 7.60
CA VAL A 109 9.14 5.97 8.04
C VAL A 109 8.87 4.95 6.94
N ILE A 110 9.94 4.41 6.36
CA ILE A 110 9.87 3.48 5.23
C ILE A 110 10.70 2.24 5.56
N PHE A 111 10.05 1.07 5.59
CA PHE A 111 10.76 -0.20 5.52
C PHE A 111 10.90 -0.61 4.06
N GLN A 112 12.01 -0.24 3.42
CA GLN A 112 12.32 -0.67 2.07
C GLN A 112 13.10 -1.98 2.07
N CYS A 113 12.62 -2.93 1.27
CA CYS A 113 13.43 -4.04 0.82
C CYS A 113 14.01 -3.64 -0.54
N LYS A 114 15.27 -3.19 -0.56
CA LYS A 114 16.09 -3.19 -1.78
C LYS A 114 16.85 -4.51 -1.80
N LEU A 115 16.68 -5.28 -2.88
CA LEU A 115 17.60 -6.36 -3.21
C LEU A 115 18.91 -5.78 -3.74
#